data_AF-A0A093H9P0-F1
#
_entry.id   AF-A0A093H9P0-F1
#
_cell.length_a   1.000
_cell.length_b   1.000
_cell.length_c   1.000
_cell.angle_alpha   90.00
_cell.angle_beta   90.00
_cell.angle_gamma   90.00
#
_symmetry.space_group_name_H-M   'P 1'
#
loop_
_entity.id
_entity.type
_entity.pdbx_description
1 polymer ?
#
loop_
_entity_poly.entity_id
_entity_poly.type
_entity_poly.pdbx_seq_one_letter_code
_entity_poly.pdbx_strand_id
1 'polypeptide(L)'
;DNEIVSSLPLQMSLYFNVYFFPLWWLSTVVMLYLKYPILSDYYKFILVTVMILASLIEVIRLYLGYMGNLQEKVPELAGFWLLSLLLQLPIILFLLFNEGLKIQPLERAVHIIFALFLTFQVIAAFVTLKRMVNKLATHFRLNEFDQLEEHPGPDFYSLGKEERAVSMAGRGP
;
A
#
# COMPACT_ATOMS: atom_id res chain seq x y z
N ASP A 1 -21.51 6.04 -12.01
CA ASP A 1 -21.38 6.11 -10.54
C ASP A 1 -19.95 5.91 -10.11
N ASN A 2 -19.38 6.93 -9.48
CA ASN A 2 -17.97 6.93 -9.10
C ASN A 2 -17.83 6.22 -7.73
N GLU A 3 -17.80 4.89 -7.73
CA GLU A 3 -17.55 4.13 -6.50
C GLU A 3 -16.20 4.53 -5.92
N ILE A 4 -16.23 5.11 -4.72
CA ILE A 4 -15.05 5.42 -3.91
C ILE A 4 -14.40 4.09 -3.53
N VAL A 5 -13.15 3.86 -3.95
CA VAL A 5 -12.38 2.64 -3.69
C VAL A 5 -11.54 2.76 -2.43
N SER A 6 -11.34 3.99 -1.94
CA SER A 6 -10.65 4.23 -0.67
C SER A 6 -11.25 3.42 0.49
N SER A 7 -10.38 2.91 1.35
CA SER A 7 -10.75 2.05 2.47
C SER A 7 -10.82 2.86 3.76
N LEU A 8 -12.03 3.10 4.26
CA LEU A 8 -12.25 3.77 5.55
C LEU A 8 -11.56 3.03 6.72
N PRO A 9 -11.65 1.69 6.86
CA PRO A 9 -10.98 0.98 7.95
C PRO A 9 -9.46 1.14 7.93
N LEU A 10 -8.84 1.14 6.74
CA LEU A 10 -7.42 1.39 6.59
C LEU A 10 -7.07 2.82 7.04
N GLN A 11 -7.87 3.81 6.64
CA GLN A 11 -7.66 5.20 7.02
C GLN A 11 -7.74 5.43 8.53
N MET A 12 -8.73 4.82 9.18
CA MET A 12 -8.90 4.90 10.64
C MET A 12 -7.73 4.25 11.37
N SER A 13 -7.24 3.09 10.90
CA SER A 13 -6.08 2.43 11.48
C SER A 13 -4.80 3.26 11.32
N LEU A 14 -4.58 3.87 10.15
CA LEU A 14 -3.46 4.78 9.92
C LEU A 14 -3.51 5.99 10.86
N TYR A 15 -4.69 6.58 11.02
CA TYR A 15 -4.90 7.69 11.95
C TYR A 15 -4.49 7.32 13.38
N PHE A 16 -4.99 6.20 13.92
CA PHE A 16 -4.60 5.78 15.26
C PHE A 16 -3.11 5.45 15.38
N ASN A 17 -2.51 4.88 14.33
CA ASN A 17 -1.09 4.55 14.34
C ASN A 17 -0.20 5.80 14.36
N VAL A 18 -0.60 6.90 13.71
CA VAL A 18 0.12 8.19 13.80
C VAL A 18 0.26 8.69 15.25
N TYR A 19 -0.78 8.54 16.07
CA TYR A 19 -0.72 8.93 17.49
C TYR A 19 -0.05 7.89 18.38
N PHE A 20 -0.20 6.61 18.03
CA PHE A 20 0.45 5.52 18.75
C PHE A 20 1.97 5.50 18.53
N PHE A 21 2.45 5.89 17.35
CA PHE A 21 3.87 5.80 17.01
C PHE A 21 4.79 6.63 17.93
N PRO A 22 4.50 7.91 18.28
CA PRO A 22 5.27 8.64 19.28
C PRO A 22 5.32 7.95 20.65
N LEU A 23 4.20 7.34 21.08
CA LEU A 23 4.13 6.59 22.33
C LEU A 23 4.99 5.33 22.27
N TRP A 24 4.90 4.57 21.18
CA TRP A 24 5.75 3.40 20.93
C TRP A 24 7.23 3.77 20.94
N TRP A 25 7.59 4.87 20.26
CA TRP A 25 8.96 5.35 20.17
C TRP A 25 9.51 5.75 21.54
N LEU A 26 8.77 6.58 22.27
CA LEU A 26 9.15 7.03 23.61
C LEU A 26 9.30 5.85 24.57
N SER A 27 8.33 4.93 24.58
CA SER A 27 8.39 3.71 25.39
C SER A 27 9.65 2.91 25.07
N THR A 28 9.97 2.73 23.78
CA THR A 28 11.15 1.95 23.38
C THR A 28 12.46 2.65 23.75
N VAL A 29 12.55 3.98 23.65
CA VAL A 29 13.72 4.76 24.10
C VAL A 29 13.92 4.65 25.61
N VAL A 30 12.86 4.82 26.40
CA VAL A 30 12.92 4.71 27.86
C VAL A 30 13.35 3.30 28.26
N MET A 31 12.77 2.26 27.65
CA MET A 31 13.12 0.87 27.92
C MET A 31 14.58 0.57 27.55
N LEU A 32 15.04 1.07 26.39
CA LEU A 32 16.43 0.95 25.97
C LEU A 32 17.38 1.61 26.98
N TYR A 33 17.06 2.82 27.44
CA TYR A 33 17.86 3.53 28.45
C TYR A 33 17.99 2.73 29.75
N LEU A 34 16.87 2.18 30.25
CA LEU A 34 16.85 1.39 31.49
C LEU A 34 17.68 0.11 31.40
N LYS A 35 17.65 -0.59 30.25
CA LYS A 35 18.41 -1.83 30.05
C LYS A 35 19.79 -1.64 29.43
N TYR A 36 20.16 -0.40 29.07
CA TYR A 36 21.42 -0.09 28.40
C TYR A 36 22.66 -0.62 29.14
N PRO A 37 22.77 -0.49 30.49
CA PRO A 37 23.97 -0.93 31.22
C PRO A 37 24.19 -2.45 31.21
N ILE A 38 23.11 -3.22 31.13
CA ILE A 38 23.13 -4.70 31.23
C ILE A 38 23.15 -5.38 29.86
N LEU A 39 23.08 -4.61 28.78
CA LEU A 39 23.06 -5.10 27.42
C LEU A 39 24.49 -5.25 26.87
N SER A 40 24.73 -6.25 26.02
CA SER A 40 26.03 -6.38 25.35
C SER A 40 26.22 -5.27 24.29
N ASP A 41 27.47 -4.91 24.02
CA ASP A 41 27.78 -3.75 23.18
C ASP A 41 27.26 -3.86 21.74
N TYR A 42 27.31 -5.06 21.15
CA TYR A 42 26.75 -5.28 19.82
C TYR A 42 25.23 -5.07 19.79
N TYR A 43 24.49 -5.48 20.83
CA TYR A 43 23.04 -5.27 20.90
C TYR A 43 22.68 -3.80 21.13
N LYS A 44 23.51 -3.02 21.84
CA LYS A 44 23.33 -1.56 21.96
C LYS A 44 23.35 -0.92 20.57
N PHE A 45 24.36 -1.22 19.77
CA PHE A 45 24.50 -0.67 18.42
C PHE A 45 23.34 -1.11 17.51
N ILE A 46 22.98 -2.39 17.56
CA ILE A 46 21.85 -2.94 16.77
C ILE A 46 20.55 -2.24 17.15
N LEU A 47 20.21 -2.13 18.43
CA LEU A 47 18.95 -1.52 18.87
C LEU A 47 18.85 -0.04 18.52
N VAL A 48 19.93 0.73 18.69
CA VAL A 48 19.95 2.14 18.28
C VAL A 48 19.74 2.27 16.76
N THR A 49 20.41 1.43 15.97
CA THR A 49 20.25 1.42 14.51
C THR A 49 18.82 1.03 14.10
N VAL A 50 18.27 -0.03 14.70
CA VAL A 50 16.90 -0.49 14.45
C VAL A 50 15.90 0.61 14.83
N MET A 51 16.09 1.29 15.95
CA MET A 51 15.23 2.40 16.37
C MET A 51 15.19 3.54 15.35
N ILE A 52 16.35 3.95 14.83
CA ILE A 52 16.44 5.01 13.81
C ILE A 52 15.77 4.55 12.51
N LEU A 53 16.14 3.36 12.01
CA LEU A 53 15.60 2.81 10.78
C LEU A 53 14.08 2.61 10.86
N ALA A 54 13.60 1.98 11.93
CA ALA A 54 12.17 1.76 12.15
C ALA A 54 11.41 3.08 12.19
N SER A 55 11.99 4.14 12.76
CA SER A 55 11.33 5.45 12.81
C SER A 55 11.21 6.10 11.44
N LEU A 56 12.29 6.08 10.65
CA LEU A 56 12.29 6.63 9.30
C LEU A 56 11.34 5.86 8.38
N ILE A 57 11.40 4.52 8.45
CA ILE A 57 10.53 3.64 7.68
C ILE A 57 9.07 3.89 8.06
N GLU A 58 8.75 3.96 9.36
CA GLU A 58 7.37 4.15 9.82
C GLU A 58 6.79 5.49 9.36
N VAL A 59 7.56 6.58 9.42
CA VAL A 59 7.10 7.89 8.94
C VAL A 59 6.79 7.85 7.44
N ILE A 60 7.70 7.30 6.62
CA ILE A 60 7.50 7.18 5.17
C ILE A 60 6.30 6.26 4.88
N ARG A 61 6.21 5.14 5.60
CA ARG A 61 5.13 4.16 5.48
C ARG A 61 3.79 4.82 5.77
N LEU A 62 3.61 5.47 6.92
CA LEU A 62 2.36 6.15 7.27
C LEU A 62 1.97 7.23 6.25
N TYR A 63 2.93 8.00 5.75
CA TYR A 63 2.71 8.98 4.69
C TYR A 63 2.17 8.32 3.41
N LEU A 64 2.83 7.28 2.91
CA LEU A 64 2.42 6.56 1.71
C LEU A 64 1.06 5.89 1.88
N GLY A 65 0.77 5.32 3.05
CA GLY A 65 -0.52 4.70 3.35
C GLY A 65 -1.66 5.72 3.34
N TYR A 66 -1.44 6.88 3.97
CA TYR A 66 -2.43 7.96 4.02
C TYR A 66 -2.70 8.53 2.62
N MET A 67 -1.63 8.85 1.89
CA MET A 67 -1.70 9.43 0.55
C MET A 67 -2.29 8.44 -0.46
N GLY A 68 -1.78 7.21 -0.50
CA GLY A 68 -2.20 6.18 -1.45
C GLY A 68 -3.65 5.76 -1.27
N ASN A 69 -4.14 5.68 -0.03
CA ASN A 69 -5.54 5.32 0.22
C ASN A 69 -6.51 6.47 -0.11
N LEU A 70 -6.22 7.71 0.31
CA LEU A 70 -7.12 8.85 0.08
C LEU A 70 -7.14 9.33 -1.37
N GLN A 71 -5.99 9.36 -2.01
CA GLN A 71 -5.88 9.82 -3.41
C GLN A 71 -6.03 8.67 -4.41
N GLU A 72 -6.38 7.47 -3.94
CA GLU A 72 -6.51 6.24 -4.74
C GLU A 72 -5.28 5.95 -5.61
N LYS A 73 -4.08 6.31 -5.12
CA LYS A 73 -2.83 6.13 -5.86
C LYS A 73 -2.22 4.76 -5.58
N VAL A 74 -2.37 3.89 -6.57
CA VAL A 74 -1.88 2.50 -6.54
C VAL A 74 -0.38 2.39 -6.23
N PRO A 75 0.53 3.17 -6.84
CA PRO A 75 1.97 3.05 -6.57
C PRO A 75 2.34 3.36 -5.12
N GLU A 76 1.77 4.41 -4.54
CA GLU A 76 2.00 4.84 -3.16
C GLU A 76 1.47 3.80 -2.17
N LEU A 77 0.26 3.29 -2.41
CA LEU A 77 -0.33 2.25 -1.57
C LEU A 77 0.43 0.91 -1.68
N ALA A 78 1.00 0.60 -2.85
CA ALA A 78 1.88 -0.55 -3.04
C ALA A 78 3.20 -0.36 -2.27
N GLY A 79 3.77 0.85 -2.29
CA GLY A 79 4.92 1.21 -1.47
C GLY A 79 4.65 1.05 0.03
N PHE A 80 3.50 1.52 0.52
CA PHE A 80 3.05 1.29 1.89
C PHE A 80 3.00 -0.21 2.25
N TRP A 81 2.40 -1.01 1.39
CA TRP A 81 2.25 -2.45 1.58
C TRP A 81 3.61 -3.16 1.59
N LEU A 82 4.51 -2.78 0.67
CA LEU A 82 5.86 -3.32 0.57
C LEU A 82 6.71 -2.97 1.81
N LEU A 83 6.72 -1.70 2.23
CA LEU A 83 7.43 -1.26 3.43
C LEU A 83 6.92 -1.97 4.67
N SER A 84 5.61 -2.20 4.76
CA SER A 84 4.99 -2.93 5.87
C SER A 84 5.48 -4.39 5.95
N LEU A 85 5.53 -5.10 4.82
CA LEU A 85 5.90 -6.51 4.79
C LEU A 85 7.40 -6.77 4.79
N LEU A 86 8.18 -6.00 4.02
CA LEU A 86 9.60 -6.29 3.81
C LEU A 86 10.50 -5.64 4.84
N LEU A 87 10.13 -4.47 5.36
CA LEU A 87 10.97 -3.73 6.29
C LEU A 87 10.39 -3.76 7.71
N GLN A 88 9.15 -3.31 7.87
CA GLN A 88 8.57 -3.13 9.19
C GLN A 88 8.27 -4.48 9.89
N LEU A 89 7.80 -5.49 9.15
CA LEU A 89 7.48 -6.79 9.74
C LEU A 89 8.73 -7.52 10.26
N PRO A 90 9.83 -7.66 9.50
CA PRO A 90 11.06 -8.26 10.04
C PRO A 90 11.61 -7.52 11.26
N ILE A 91 11.54 -6.18 11.26
CA ILE A 91 11.95 -5.37 12.40
C ILE A 91 11.10 -5.68 13.64
N ILE A 92 9.76 -5.68 13.52
CA ILE A 92 8.91 -5.92 14.68
C ILE A 92 9.03 -7.36 15.20
N LEU A 93 9.22 -8.34 14.31
CA LEU A 93 9.48 -9.73 14.68
C LEU A 93 10.81 -9.86 15.43
N PHE A 94 11.87 -9.18 14.96
CA PHE A 94 13.16 -9.13 15.65
C PHE A 94 13.01 -8.56 17.06
N LEU A 95 12.28 -7.46 17.22
CA LEU A 95 12.05 -6.82 18.53
C LEU A 95 11.17 -7.66 19.47
N LEU A 96 10.28 -8.50 18.95
CA LEU A 96 9.39 -9.34 19.75
C LEU A 96 10.03 -10.66 20.20
N PHE A 97 10.81 -11.30 19.33
CA PHE A 97 11.24 -12.69 19.51
C PHE A 97 12.72 -12.85 19.84
N ASN A 98 13.55 -11.82 19.70
CA ASN A 98 14.96 -11.94 20.06
C ASN A 98 15.16 -11.83 21.57
N GLU A 99 15.35 -12.97 22.23
CA GLU A 99 15.56 -13.07 23.68
C GLU A 99 16.85 -12.36 24.16
N GLY A 100 17.85 -12.21 23.27
CA GLY A 100 19.09 -11.48 23.56
C GLY A 100 18.89 -10.00 23.88
N LEU A 101 17.73 -9.43 23.49
CA LEU A 101 17.37 -8.04 23.78
C LEU A 101 16.94 -7.80 25.23
N LYS A 102 16.81 -8.86 26.06
CA LYS A 102 16.30 -8.79 27.43
C LYS A 102 14.98 -8.00 27.49
N ILE A 103 14.03 -8.41 26.64
CA ILE A 103 12.78 -7.69 26.36
C ILE A 103 11.97 -7.54 27.65
N GLN A 104 11.62 -6.32 28.02
CA GLN A 104 10.80 -6.06 29.20
C GLN A 104 9.30 -6.28 28.89
N PRO A 105 8.45 -6.59 29.90
CA PRO A 105 7.01 -6.81 29.66
C PRO A 105 6.31 -5.62 28.99
N LEU A 106 6.63 -4.39 29.39
CA LEU A 106 6.06 -3.17 28.78
C LEU A 106 6.54 -2.99 27.32
N GLU A 107 7.83 -3.20 27.06
CA GLU A 107 8.39 -3.19 25.70
C GLU A 107 7.70 -4.22 24.79
N ARG A 108 7.52 -5.45 25.29
CA ARG A 108 6.81 -6.50 24.57
C ARG A 108 5.36 -6.10 24.29
N ALA A 109 4.66 -5.52 25.25
CA ALA A 109 3.27 -5.08 25.07
C ALA A 109 3.15 -4.01 23.97
N VAL A 110 4.00 -2.98 23.97
CA VAL A 110 3.95 -1.94 22.93
C VAL A 110 4.32 -2.48 21.56
N HIS A 111 5.28 -3.43 21.47
CA HIS A 111 5.61 -4.09 20.21
C HIS A 111 4.47 -4.98 19.69
N ILE A 112 3.74 -5.68 20.57
CA ILE A 112 2.56 -6.47 20.19
C ILE A 112 1.48 -5.55 19.61
N ILE A 113 1.17 -4.43 20.27
CA ILE A 113 0.17 -3.47 19.77
C ILE A 113 0.59 -2.94 18.39
N PHE A 114 1.87 -2.60 18.22
CA PHE A 114 2.40 -2.17 16.94
C PHE A 114 2.26 -3.26 15.85
N ALA A 115 2.56 -4.52 16.19
CA ALA A 115 2.41 -5.65 15.28
C ALA A 115 0.94 -5.91 14.89
N LEU A 116 -0.02 -5.66 15.79
CA LEU A 116 -1.45 -5.75 15.50
C LEU A 116 -1.88 -4.66 14.50
N PHE A 117 -1.45 -3.41 14.70
CA PHE A 117 -1.66 -2.34 13.72
C PHE A 117 -1.09 -2.73 12.35
N LEU A 118 0.16 -3.18 12.33
CA LEU A 118 0.86 -3.57 11.10
C LEU A 118 0.12 -4.69 10.36
N THR A 119 -0.27 -5.75 11.07
CA THR A 119 -0.96 -6.92 10.50
C THR A 119 -2.31 -6.52 9.91
N PHE A 120 -3.11 -5.75 10.66
CA PHE A 120 -4.40 -5.25 10.16
C PHE A 120 -4.21 -4.40 8.90
N GLN A 121 -3.25 -3.48 8.92
CA GLN A 121 -2.97 -2.58 7.81
C GLN A 121 -2.50 -3.32 6.55
N VAL A 122 -1.67 -4.35 6.68
CA VAL A 122 -1.23 -5.19 5.55
C VAL A 122 -2.43 -5.87 4.88
N ILE A 123 -3.35 -6.44 5.66
CA ILE A 123 -4.53 -7.13 5.13
C ILE A 123 -5.45 -6.11 4.45
N ALA A 124 -5.77 -5.01 5.12
CA ALA A 124 -6.65 -3.98 4.59
C ALA A 124 -6.08 -3.31 3.32
N ALA A 125 -4.78 -3.01 3.29
CA ALA A 125 -4.11 -2.45 2.13
C ALA A 125 -4.05 -3.43 0.97
N PHE A 126 -3.83 -4.73 1.20
CA PHE A 126 -3.88 -5.74 0.14
C PHE A 126 -5.26 -5.80 -0.53
N VAL A 127 -6.33 -5.81 0.26
CA VAL A 127 -7.71 -5.80 -0.26
C VAL A 127 -7.97 -4.53 -1.06
N THR A 128 -7.51 -3.38 -0.56
CA THR A 128 -7.68 -2.07 -1.22
C THR A 128 -6.92 -2.01 -2.54
N LEU A 129 -5.67 -2.46 -2.55
CA LEU A 129 -4.84 -2.55 -3.77
C LEU A 129 -5.51 -3.42 -4.83
N LYS A 130 -6.02 -4.60 -4.46
CA LYS A 130 -6.71 -5.49 -5.40
C LYS A 130 -7.92 -4.80 -6.04
N ARG A 131 -8.70 -4.05 -5.25
CA ARG A 131 -9.86 -3.29 -5.75
C ARG A 131 -9.43 -2.15 -6.68
N MET A 132 -8.40 -1.38 -6.31
CA MET A 132 -7.91 -0.26 -7.11
C MET A 132 -7.33 -0.72 -8.45
N VAL A 133 -6.53 -1.80 -8.46
CA VAL A 133 -5.97 -2.38 -9.69
C VAL A 133 -7.07 -2.88 -10.63
N ASN A 134 -8.11 -3.52 -10.09
CA ASN A 134 -9.23 -3.99 -10.91
C ASN A 134 -10.00 -2.82 -11.54
N LYS A 135 -10.27 -1.74 -10.79
CA LYS A 135 -10.93 -0.54 -11.32
C LYS A 135 -10.09 0.12 -12.41
N LEU A 136 -8.77 0.21 -12.19
CA LEU A 136 -7.83 0.77 -13.15
C LEU A 136 -7.82 -0.05 -14.45
N ALA A 137 -7.79 -1.38 -14.35
CA ALA A 137 -7.86 -2.27 -15.51
C ALA A 137 -9.18 -2.15 -16.29
N THR A 138 -10.31 -2.02 -15.60
CA THR A 138 -11.61 -1.80 -16.25
C THR A 138 -11.64 -0.45 -16.98
N HIS A 139 -11.16 0.62 -16.35
CA HIS A 139 -11.14 1.94 -16.97
C HIS A 139 -10.23 2.00 -18.20
N PHE A 140 -9.06 1.35 -18.17
CA PHE A 140 -8.18 1.27 -19.33
C PHE A 140 -8.85 0.53 -20.50
N ARG A 141 -9.48 -0.61 -20.23
CA ARG A 141 -10.20 -1.37 -21.26
C ARG A 141 -11.34 -0.57 -21.87
N LEU A 142 -12.16 0.08 -21.05
CA LEU A 142 -13.26 0.91 -21.55
C LEU A 142 -12.74 2.05 -22.42
N ASN A 143 -11.68 2.75 -21.99
CA ASN A 143 -11.04 3.79 -22.81
C ASN A 143 -10.50 3.27 -24.14
N GLU A 144 -9.94 2.05 -24.18
CA GLU A 144 -9.51 1.43 -25.44
C GLU A 144 -10.70 1.14 -26.36
N PHE A 145 -11.81 0.64 -25.83
CA PHE A 145 -13.04 0.42 -26.62
C PHE A 145 -13.64 1.74 -27.14
N ASP A 146 -13.75 2.77 -26.30
CA ASP A 146 -14.29 4.07 -26.71
C ASP A 146 -13.43 4.71 -27.83
N GLN A 147 -12.09 4.60 -27.74
CA GLN A 147 -11.20 5.07 -28.81
C GLN A 147 -11.37 4.30 -30.12
N LEU A 148 -11.71 3.01 -30.07
CA LEU A 148 -11.99 2.20 -31.25
C LEU A 148 -13.36 2.53 -31.87
N GLU A 149 -14.34 2.95 -31.07
CA GLU A 149 -15.64 3.40 -31.58
C GLU A 149 -15.59 4.82 -32.17
N GLU A 150 -14.79 5.74 -31.59
CA GLU A 150 -14.64 7.12 -32.06
C GLU A 150 -13.85 7.24 -33.38
N HIS A 151 -13.02 6.24 -33.72
CA HIS A 151 -12.38 6.10 -35.02
C HIS A 151 -12.98 4.91 -35.79
N PRO A 152 -14.04 5.12 -36.62
CA PRO A 152 -14.46 4.09 -37.54
C PRO A 152 -13.31 3.85 -38.51
N GLY A 153 -12.71 2.67 -38.44
CA GLY A 153 -11.65 2.28 -39.36
C GLY A 153 -12.07 2.55 -40.81
N PRO A 154 -11.16 3.00 -41.68
CA PRO A 154 -11.46 3.39 -43.06
C PRO A 154 -12.12 2.27 -43.89
N ASP A 155 -12.07 1.04 -43.41
CA ASP A 155 -12.64 -0.14 -44.07
C ASP A 155 -14.17 -0.24 -43.98
N PHE A 156 -14.81 0.33 -42.95
CA PHE A 156 -16.27 0.24 -42.82
C PHE A 156 -17.01 1.14 -43.84
N TYR A 157 -16.42 2.28 -44.19
CA TYR A 157 -16.94 3.16 -45.24
C TYR A 157 -16.67 2.63 -46.65
N SER A 158 -15.63 1.81 -46.83
CA SER A 158 -15.27 1.25 -48.13
C SER A 158 -16.19 0.08 -48.50
N LEU A 159 -16.52 -0.78 -47.53
CA LEU A 159 -17.42 -1.92 -47.75
C LEU A 159 -18.84 -1.48 -48.16
N GLY A 160 -19.38 -0.45 -47.51
CA GLY A 160 -20.71 0.08 -47.84
C GLY A 160 -20.78 0.83 -49.17
N LYS A 161 -19.64 1.38 -49.64
CA LYS A 161 -19.53 2.00 -50.97
C LYS A 161 -19.42 0.96 -52.07
N GLU A 162 -18.69 -0.12 -51.83
CA GLU A 162 -18.50 -1.21 -52.79
C GLU A 162 -19.80 -2.00 -52.98
N GLU A 163 -20.54 -2.31 -51.90
CA GLU A 163 -21.87 -2.92 -52.01
C GLU A 163 -22.90 -2.02 -52.72
N ARG A 164 -22.90 -0.71 -52.46
CA ARG A 164 -23.77 0.23 -53.19
C ARG A 164 -23.40 0.37 -54.66
N ALA A 165 -22.10 0.39 -54.98
CA ALA A 165 -21.63 0.47 -56.36
C ALA A 165 -21.99 -0.80 -57.16
N VAL A 166 -21.87 -1.97 -56.53
CA VAL A 166 -22.25 -3.26 -57.14
C VAL A 166 -23.77 -3.36 -57.32
N SER A 167 -24.58 -2.86 -56.39
CA SER A 167 -26.05 -2.84 -56.52
C SER A 167 -26.55 -1.90 -57.64
N MET A 168 -25.88 -0.77 -57.86
CA MET A 168 -26.25 0.21 -58.90
C MET A 168 -25.80 -0.21 -60.31
N ALA A 169 -24.76 -1.04 -60.43
CA ALA A 169 -24.30 -1.57 -61.71
C ALA A 169 -25.17 -2.72 -62.25
N GLY A 170 -26.00 -3.35 -61.40
CA GLY A 170 -26.91 -4.44 -61.77
C GLY A 170 -28.27 -4.00 -62.35
N ARG A 171 -28.52 -2.69 -62.49
CA ARG A 171 -29.74 -2.14 -63.13
C ARG A 171 -29.38 -1.32 -64.37
N GLY A 172 -28.93 -2.00 -65.41
CA GLY A 172 -29.02 -1.50 -66.79
C GLY A 172 -30.34 -1.97 -67.43
N PRO A 173 -30.89 -1.21 -68.40
CA PRO A 173 -32.25 -1.37 -68.92
C PRO A 173 -32.53 -2.69 -69.63
#